data_AF-A0AA35QXP8-F1
#
_entry.id   AF-A0AA35QXP8-F1
#
_cell.length_a   1.000
_cell.length_b   1.000
_cell.length_c   1.000
_cell.angle_alpha   90.00
_cell.angle_beta   90.00
_cell.angle_gamma   90.00
#
_symmetry.space_group_name_H-M   'P 1'
#
loop_
_entity.id
_entity.type
_entity.pdbx_description
1 polymer ?
#
loop_
_entity_poly.entity_id
_entity_poly.type
_entity_poly.pdbx_seq_one_letter_code
_entity_poly.pdbx_strand_id
1 'polypeptide(L)'
;MAPESIEDHIYTHKTDVWSFGVTCWEVFTCGAVPYPGLNPLNVPWELKLGCRLERPSSAVCSDEIWSMLLRCWSDDPKDRPNFPTLMEILFSLLDSDPTYINLIS
;
A
#
# COMPACT_ATOMS: atom_id res chain seq x y z
N MET A 1 7.30 -6.26 -1.24
CA MET A 1 8.37 -6.18 -0.21
C MET A 1 8.89 -4.75 -0.14
N ALA A 2 9.33 -4.31 1.03
CA ALA A 2 9.97 -3.01 1.21
C ALA A 2 11.39 -3.00 0.62
N PRO A 3 11.94 -1.85 0.19
CA PRO A 3 13.28 -1.77 -0.39
C PRO A 3 14.37 -2.37 0.50
N GLU A 4 14.35 -2.05 1.79
CA GLU A 4 15.34 -2.56 2.76
C GLU A 4 15.26 -4.08 2.99
N SER A 5 14.10 -4.69 2.74
CA SER A 5 13.96 -6.15 2.79
C SER A 5 14.59 -6.82 1.58
N ILE A 6 14.51 -6.19 0.42
CA ILE A 6 15.05 -6.74 -0.81
C ILE A 6 16.57 -6.63 -0.84
N GLU A 7 17.11 -5.52 -0.35
CA GLU A 7 18.53 -5.21 -0.46
C GLU A 7 19.35 -5.68 0.74
N ASP A 8 18.88 -5.35 1.95
CA ASP A 8 19.64 -5.55 3.18
C ASP A 8 19.10 -6.74 4.01
N HIS A 9 18.08 -7.44 3.50
CA HIS A 9 17.39 -8.52 4.21
C HIS A 9 16.87 -8.10 5.60
N ILE A 10 16.46 -6.84 5.72
CA ILE A 10 15.86 -6.30 6.93
C ILE A 10 14.36 -6.64 6.93
N TYR A 11 13.88 -7.25 8.01
CA TYR A 11 12.48 -7.59 8.20
C TYR A 11 12.00 -7.07 9.55
N THR A 12 10.98 -6.22 9.54
CA THR A 12 10.39 -5.60 10.73
C THR A 12 8.90 -5.41 10.53
N HIS A 13 8.18 -5.01 11.58
CA HIS A 13 6.78 -4.58 11.43
C HIS A 13 6.60 -3.46 10.39
N LYS A 14 7.63 -2.63 10.14
CA LYS A 14 7.57 -1.56 9.13
C LYS A 14 7.72 -2.08 7.69
N THR A 15 8.37 -3.22 7.49
CA THR A 15 8.44 -3.90 6.19
C THR A 15 7.13 -4.63 5.88
N ASP A 16 6.46 -5.10 6.94
CA ASP A 16 5.11 -5.66 6.83
C ASP A 16 4.09 -4.56 6.46
N VAL A 17 4.20 -3.36 7.03
CA VAL A 17 3.34 -2.22 6.66
C VAL A 17 3.48 -1.85 5.18
N TRP A 18 4.69 -1.87 4.63
CA TRP A 18 4.88 -1.69 3.19
C TRP A 18 4.12 -2.75 2.38
N SER A 19 4.30 -4.02 2.76
CA SER A 19 3.71 -5.15 2.06
C SER A 19 2.19 -5.14 2.18
N PHE A 20 1.65 -4.74 3.33
CA PHE A 20 0.22 -4.48 3.53
C PHE A 20 -0.29 -3.41 2.56
N GLY A 21 0.44 -2.29 2.37
CA GLY A 21 0.08 -1.27 1.38
C GLY A 21 0.00 -1.85 -0.04
N VAL A 22 0.95 -2.70 -0.43
CA VAL A 22 0.90 -3.41 -1.73
C VAL A 22 -0.32 -4.32 -1.81
N THR A 23 -0.62 -5.09 -0.76
CA THR A 23 -1.81 -5.96 -0.73
C THR A 23 -3.12 -5.18 -0.82
N CYS A 24 -3.24 -4.05 -0.12
CA CYS A 24 -4.40 -3.18 -0.27
C CYS A 24 -4.54 -2.67 -1.71
N TRP A 25 -3.42 -2.26 -2.34
CA TRP A 25 -3.43 -1.88 -3.75
C TRP A 25 -3.90 -3.03 -4.67
N GLU A 26 -3.45 -4.26 -4.42
CA GLU A 26 -3.93 -5.45 -5.15
C GLU A 26 -5.44 -5.63 -4.96
N VAL A 27 -5.98 -5.44 -3.76
CA VAL A 27 -7.43 -5.49 -3.51
C VAL A 27 -8.19 -4.43 -4.32
N PHE A 28 -7.74 -3.17 -4.32
CA PHE A 28 -8.42 -2.07 -5.04
C PHE A 28 -8.30 -2.16 -6.56
N THR A 29 -7.37 -2.96 -7.06
CA THR A 29 -7.15 -3.22 -8.50
C THR A 29 -7.68 -4.59 -8.93
N CYS A 30 -8.42 -5.29 -8.06
CA CYS A 30 -8.97 -6.62 -8.32
C CYS A 30 -7.90 -7.67 -8.69
N GLY A 31 -6.75 -7.61 -8.02
CA GLY A 31 -5.64 -8.56 -8.17
C GLY A 31 -4.69 -8.23 -9.32
N ALA A 32 -4.56 -6.95 -9.69
CA ALA A 32 -3.56 -6.55 -10.67
C ALA A 32 -2.14 -6.86 -10.17
N VAL A 33 -1.21 -7.08 -11.11
CA VAL A 33 0.19 -7.35 -10.78
C VAL A 33 0.87 -6.04 -10.37
N PRO A 34 1.50 -5.96 -9.19
CA PRO A 34 2.27 -4.79 -8.78
C PRO A 34 3.43 -4.52 -9.75
N TYR A 35 3.66 -3.25 -10.08
CA TYR A 35 4.73 -2.79 -10.98
C TYR A 35 4.68 -3.47 -12.37
N PRO A 36 3.54 -3.38 -13.09
CA PRO A 36 3.37 -4.09 -14.36
C PRO A 36 4.39 -3.61 -15.39
N GLY A 37 4.99 -4.56 -16.12
CA GLY A 37 5.98 -4.28 -17.16
C GLY A 37 7.40 -4.04 -16.66
N LEU A 38 7.63 -3.94 -15.34
CA LEU A 38 8.97 -3.89 -14.77
C LEU A 38 9.55 -5.31 -14.64
N ASN A 39 10.84 -5.45 -14.96
CA ASN A 39 11.58 -6.66 -14.62
C ASN A 39 11.66 -6.77 -13.08
N PRO A 40 11.29 -7.90 -12.46
CA PRO A 40 11.38 -8.07 -11.00
C PRO A 40 12.76 -7.74 -10.41
N LEU A 41 13.84 -7.94 -11.17
CA LEU A 41 15.21 -7.61 -10.76
C LEU A 41 15.47 -6.10 -10.70
N ASN A 42 14.70 -5.29 -11.43
CA ASN A 42 14.85 -3.83 -11.46
C ASN A 42 13.97 -3.13 -10.42
N VAL A 43 12.92 -3.79 -9.89
CA VAL A 43 12.00 -3.20 -8.92
C VAL A 43 12.71 -2.51 -7.75
N PRO A 44 13.73 -3.10 -7.10
CA PRO A 44 14.42 -2.44 -5.97
C PRO A 44 15.05 -1.10 -6.36
N TRP A 45 15.64 -1.05 -7.55
CA TRP A 45 16.26 0.16 -8.09
C TRP A 45 15.22 1.24 -8.41
N GLU A 46 14.10 0.85 -9.05
CA GLU A 46 13.01 1.78 -9.33
C GLU A 46 12.41 2.36 -8.05
N LEU A 47 12.23 1.53 -7.01
CA LEU A 47 11.73 1.98 -5.71
C LEU A 47 12.64 3.02 -5.05
N LYS A 48 13.96 2.85 -5.17
CA LYS A 48 14.96 3.83 -4.70
C LYS A 48 14.92 5.16 -5.44
N LEU A 49 14.54 5.14 -6.71
CA LEU A 49 14.33 6.35 -7.51
C LEU A 49 13.01 7.05 -7.20
N GLY A 50 12.23 6.54 -6.24
CA GLY A 50 10.94 7.10 -5.84
C GLY A 50 9.77 6.55 -6.65
N CYS A 51 9.96 5.51 -7.48
CA CYS A 51 8.85 4.84 -8.15
C CYS A 51 7.90 4.25 -7.10
N ARG A 52 6.59 4.44 -7.31
CA ARG A 52 5.51 3.87 -6.50
C ARG A 52 4.43 3.36 -7.44
N LEU A 53 3.57 2.49 -6.91
CA LEU A 53 2.39 2.04 -7.64
C LEU A 53 1.50 3.24 -7.99
N GLU A 54 0.82 3.15 -9.12
CA GLU A 54 -0.14 4.18 -9.53
C GLU A 54 -1.43 4.07 -8.73
N ARG A 55 -2.15 5.20 -8.58
CA ARG A 55 -3.44 5.18 -7.92
C ARG A 55 -4.42 4.29 -8.70
N PRO A 56 -5.09 3.32 -8.06
CA PRO A 56 -6.14 2.55 -8.72
C PRO A 56 -7.22 3.46 -9.30
N SER A 57 -7.65 3.20 -10.53
CA SER A 57 -8.74 3.94 -11.18
C SER A 57 -10.13 3.59 -10.63
N SER A 58 -10.22 2.65 -9.69
CA SER A 58 -11.49 2.24 -9.11
C SER A 58 -12.07 3.34 -8.23
N ALA A 59 -13.38 3.58 -8.35
CA ALA A 59 -14.10 4.59 -7.55
C ALA A 59 -14.04 4.33 -6.03
N VAL A 60 -13.60 3.13 -5.62
CA VAL A 60 -13.49 2.70 -4.22
C VAL A 60 -12.23 3.25 -3.54
N CYS A 61 -11.19 3.62 -4.30
CA CYS A 61 -9.96 4.19 -3.71
C CYS A 61 -10.14 5.70 -3.45
N SER A 62 -10.67 6.06 -2.29
CA SER A 62 -10.82 7.46 -1.86
C SER A 62 -9.46 8.16 -1.69
N ASP A 63 -9.46 9.49 -1.58
CA ASP A 63 -8.23 10.27 -1.35
C ASP A 63 -7.57 9.91 -0.02
N GLU A 64 -8.36 9.59 0.99
CA GLU A 64 -7.91 9.18 2.33
C GLU A 64 -7.24 7.81 2.29
N ILE A 65 -7.83 6.84 1.58
CA ILE A 65 -7.19 5.54 1.35
C ILE A 65 -5.89 5.72 0.58
N TRP A 66 -5.90 6.51 -0.49
CA TRP A 66 -4.71 6.72 -1.29
C TRP A 66 -3.58 7.37 -0.48
N SER A 67 -3.91 8.38 0.33
CA SER A 67 -2.98 9.02 1.26
C SER A 67 -2.41 8.01 2.28
N MET A 68 -3.25 7.12 2.81
CA MET A 68 -2.81 6.04 3.70
C MET A 68 -1.82 5.10 3.00
N LEU A 69 -2.10 4.66 1.77
CA LEU A 69 -1.20 3.78 1.01
C LEU A 69 0.15 4.44 0.72
N LEU A 70 0.15 5.72 0.33
CA LEU A 70 1.39 6.47 0.12
C LEU A 70 2.27 6.51 1.38
N ARG A 71 1.66 6.65 2.57
CA ARG A 71 2.39 6.61 3.85
C ARG A 71 2.92 5.21 4.17
N CYS A 72 2.24 4.14 3.77
CA CYS A 72 2.79 2.78 3.89
C CYS A 72 4.08 2.60 3.06
N TRP A 73 4.24 3.39 2.00
CA TRP A 73 5.39 3.36 1.09
C TRP A 73 6.37 4.53 1.28
N SER A 74 6.41 5.15 2.46
CA SER A 74 7.45 6.12 2.80
C SER A 74 8.84 5.46 2.75
N ASP A 75 9.82 6.21 2.24
CA ASP A 75 11.22 5.76 2.16
C ASP A 75 11.79 5.47 3.56
N ASP A 76 11.66 6.41 4.51
CA ASP A 76 12.02 6.16 5.91
C ASP A 76 10.98 5.23 6.58
N PRO A 77 11.39 4.04 7.07
CA PRO A 77 10.49 3.14 7.80
C PRO A 77 9.81 3.76 9.03
N LYS A 78 10.39 4.82 9.62
CA LYS A 78 9.82 5.53 10.78
C LYS A 78 8.58 6.33 10.41
N ASP A 79 8.51 6.84 9.18
CA ASP A 79 7.40 7.65 8.69
C ASP A 79 6.20 6.79 8.27
N ARG A 80 6.41 5.48 8.07
CA ARG A 80 5.33 4.54 7.83
C ARG A 80 4.45 4.44 9.08
N PRO A 81 3.11 4.36 8.95
CA PRO A 81 2.24 4.17 10.10
C PRO A 81 2.52 2.81 10.78
N ASN A 82 2.00 2.59 11.97
CA ASN A 82 1.93 1.25 12.55
C ASN A 82 0.51 0.68 12.31
N PHE A 83 0.34 -0.63 12.50
CA PHE A 83 -0.96 -1.27 12.30
C PHE A 83 -2.09 -0.67 13.17
N PRO A 84 -1.89 -0.34 14.46
CA PRO A 84 -2.91 0.37 15.24
C PRO A 84 -3.42 1.66 14.55
N THR A 85 -2.51 2.52 14.08
CA THR A 85 -2.86 3.74 13.34
C THR A 85 -3.58 3.42 12.02
N LEU A 86 -3.16 2.38 11.29
CA LEU A 86 -3.85 1.94 10.07
C LEU A 86 -5.28 1.49 10.36
N MET A 87 -5.48 0.73 11.43
CA MET A 87 -6.81 0.28 11.85
C MET A 87 -7.71 1.46 12.22
N GLU A 88 -7.20 2.44 12.97
CA GLU A 88 -7.96 3.66 13.31
C GLU A 88 -8.41 4.42 12.05
N ILE A 89 -7.51 4.59 11.08
CA ILE A 89 -7.83 5.25 9.80
C ILE A 89 -8.92 4.46 9.07
N LEU A 90 -8.77 3.14 8.92
CA LEU A 90 -9.72 2.29 8.21
C LEU A 90 -11.09 2.28 8.90
N PHE A 91 -11.16 2.16 10.22
CA PHE A 91 -12.43 2.21 10.97
C PHE A 91 -13.10 3.57 10.84
N SER A 92 -12.35 4.67 10.94
CA SER A 92 -12.90 6.00 10.73
C SER A 92 -13.53 6.17 9.34
N LEU A 93 -12.96 5.55 8.31
CA LEU A 93 -13.51 5.58 6.95
C LEU A 93 -14.78 4.72 6.85
N LEU A 94 -14.79 3.54 7.47
CA LEU A 94 -15.97 2.67 7.51
C LEU A 94 -17.16 3.30 8.25
N ASP A 95 -16.91 3.99 9.36
CA ASP A 95 -17.96 4.66 10.13
C ASP A 95 -18.54 5.89 9.41
N SER A 96 -17.75 6.50 8.52
CA SER A 96 -18.18 7.68 7.75
C SER A 96 -19.05 7.35 6.53
N ASP A 97 -19.07 6.10 6.08
CA ASP A 97 -19.92 5.62 4.98
C ASP A 97 -20.33 4.14 5.18
N PRO A 98 -21.56 3.86 5.65
CA PRO A 98 -22.05 2.50 5.86
C PRO A 98 -22.24 1.68 4.56
N THR A 99 -21.93 2.24 3.39
CA THR A 99 -22.10 1.62 2.08
C THR A 99 -20.81 0.99 1.51
N TYR A 100 -19.71 0.98 2.28
CA TYR A 100 -18.35 0.74 1.79
C TYR A 100 -18.03 -0.66 1.24
N ILE A 101 -18.87 -1.67 1.48
CA ILE A 101 -18.76 -2.99 0.84
C ILE A 101 -20.16 -3.46 0.43
N ASN A 102 -20.67 -2.97 -0.70
CA ASN A 102 -21.72 -3.68 -1.42
C ASN A 102 -21.08 -4.72 -2.35
N LEU A 103 -20.61 -5.83 -1.76
CA LEU A 103 -20.38 -7.08 -2.48
C LEU A 103 -21.68 -7.90 -2.50
N ILE A 104 -22.71 -7.41 -3.19
CA ILE A 104 -23.86 -8.24 -3.54
C ILE A 104 -24.24 -7.97 -5.00
N SER A 105 -23.97 -8.97 -5.84
CA SER A 105 -25.00 -9.54 -6.70
C SER A 105 -24.93 -11.05 -6.59
#